data_AF-A0A968TLF2-F1
#
_entry.id   AF-A0A968TLF2-F1
#
_cell.length_a   1.000
_cell.length_b   1.000
_cell.length_c   1.000
_cell.angle_alpha   90.00
_cell.angle_beta   90.00
_cell.angle_gamma   90.00
#
_symmetry.space_group_name_H-M   'P 1'
#
loop_
_entity.id
_entity.type
_entity.pdbx_description
1 polymer ?
#
loop_
_entity_poly.entity_id
_entity_poly.type
_entity_poly.pdbx_seq_one_letter_code
_entity_poly.pdbx_strand_id
1 'polypeptide(L)'
;MAVNLLARSKPQDLPISIDFQAIKAVIFDVDGTLYDLKKMYARVRCDVAKYYLRHPKDWQEIQVITRFIHERENRVDQIVDDLEAAQYEWVAAATGFRSKKFAQWSIDGSVKFR
;
A
#
# COMPACT_ATOMS: atom_id res chain seq x y z
N MET A 1 33.64 -22.10 -41.11
CA MET A 1 33.79 -20.66 -40.81
C MET A 1 32.98 -20.34 -39.56
N ALA A 2 33.63 -20.22 -38.41
CA ALA A 2 32.97 -19.90 -37.14
C ALA A 2 33.09 -18.39 -36.90
N VAL A 3 31.96 -17.68 -36.88
CA VAL A 3 31.90 -16.26 -36.57
C VAL A 3 31.93 -16.10 -35.05
N ASN A 4 33.02 -15.50 -34.57
CA ASN A 4 33.26 -15.30 -33.14
C ASN A 4 32.39 -14.13 -32.64
N LEU A 5 31.24 -14.47 -32.02
CA LEU A 5 30.15 -13.56 -31.64
C LEU A 5 30.20 -13.15 -30.15
N LEU A 6 31.39 -13.06 -29.55
CA LEU A 6 31.57 -12.74 -28.12
C LEU A 6 32.49 -11.54 -27.85
N ALA A 7 32.48 -10.53 -28.73
CA ALA A 7 32.97 -9.21 -28.37
C ALA A 7 31.84 -8.41 -27.68
N ARG A 8 31.48 -8.78 -26.45
CA ARG A 8 30.66 -7.91 -25.60
C ARG A 8 31.53 -6.71 -25.21
N SER A 9 31.30 -5.57 -25.85
CA SER A 9 31.87 -4.30 -25.42
C SER A 9 31.51 -4.06 -23.96
N LYS A 10 32.52 -3.79 -23.12
CA LYS A 10 32.28 -3.33 -21.75
C LYS A 10 31.47 -2.03 -21.83
N PRO A 11 30.40 -1.86 -21.02
CA PRO A 11 29.74 -0.57 -20.91
C PRO A 11 30.81 0.46 -20.55
N GLN A 12 30.92 1.52 -21.37
CA GLN A 12 31.82 2.62 -21.08
C GLN A 12 31.17 3.46 -19.98
N ASP A 13 31.78 3.47 -18.80
CA ASP A 13 31.41 4.35 -17.69
C ASP A 13 31.75 5.79 -18.08
N LEU A 14 30.87 6.44 -18.84
CA LEU A 14 30.99 7.87 -19.10
C LEU A 14 30.62 8.63 -17.83
N PRO A 15 31.43 9.61 -17.38
CA PRO A 15 31.12 10.39 -16.21
C PRO A 15 29.85 11.21 -16.47
N ILE A 16 28.81 10.95 -15.70
CA ILE A 16 27.57 11.75 -15.72
C ILE A 16 27.91 13.10 -15.08
N SER A 17 28.07 14.13 -15.91
CA SER A 17 28.18 15.52 -15.48
C SER A 17 26.77 16.09 -15.31
N ILE A 18 26.37 16.34 -14.07
CA ILE A 18 25.08 16.96 -13.74
C ILE A 18 25.32 18.45 -13.51
N ASP A 19 24.69 19.31 -14.32
CA ASP A 19 24.68 20.76 -14.10
C ASP A 19 23.56 21.12 -13.11
N PHE A 20 23.95 21.38 -11.86
CA PHE A 20 23.03 21.74 -10.79
C PHE A 20 22.37 23.11 -10.98
N GLN A 21 22.94 24.01 -11.80
CA GLN A 21 22.34 25.34 -12.04
C GLN A 21 21.11 25.27 -12.95
N ALA A 22 20.99 24.22 -13.76
CA ALA A 22 19.86 24.00 -14.67
C ALA A 22 18.65 23.32 -14.00
N ILE A 23 18.81 22.74 -12.81
CA ILE A 23 17.75 21.99 -12.11
C ILE A 23 16.80 22.97 -11.41
N LYS A 24 15.54 23.00 -11.84
CA LYS A 24 14.50 23.89 -11.28
C LYS A 24 13.70 23.28 -10.14
N ALA A 25 13.63 21.95 -10.06
CA ALA A 25 12.87 21.22 -9.06
C ALA A 25 13.48 19.83 -8.84
N VAL A 26 13.34 19.33 -7.62
CA VAL A 26 13.67 17.95 -7.24
C VAL A 26 12.43 17.33 -6.64
N ILE A 27 11.95 16.25 -7.23
CA ILE A 27 10.80 15.50 -6.74
C ILE A 27 11.34 14.32 -5.96
N PHE A 28 11.09 14.32 -4.66
CA PHE A 28 11.39 13.19 -3.80
C PHE A 28 10.17 12.28 -3.74
N ASP A 29 10.40 10.99 -3.93
CA ASP A 29 9.42 10.01 -3.51
C ASP A 29 9.20 10.17 -1.99
N VAL A 30 7.97 9.95 -1.53
CA VAL A 30 7.64 10.11 -0.12
C VAL A 30 7.97 8.82 0.61
N ASP A 31 7.54 7.70 0.03
CA ASP A 31 7.56 6.39 0.64
C ASP A 31 8.95 5.74 0.47
N GLY A 32 9.67 5.54 1.58
CA GLY A 32 10.99 4.90 1.56
C GLY A 32 12.17 5.82 1.22
N THR A 33 11.92 7.04 0.74
CA THR A 33 12.97 8.07 0.58
C THR A 33 12.96 9.06 1.76
N LEU A 34 11.79 9.57 2.16
CA LEU A 34 11.67 10.49 3.29
C LEU A 34 11.34 9.78 4.61
N TYR A 35 10.64 8.65 4.54
CA TYR A 35 10.20 7.90 5.71
C TYR A 35 10.79 6.50 5.79
N ASP A 36 11.19 6.09 7.00
CA ASP A 36 11.55 4.70 7.31
C ASP A 36 10.27 3.86 7.51
N LEU A 37 9.66 3.51 6.38
CA LEU A 37 8.44 2.71 6.33
C LEU A 37 8.62 1.36 7.04
N LYS A 38 9.81 0.75 6.96
CA LYS A 38 10.06 -0.56 7.59
C LYS A 38 9.88 -0.49 9.11
N LYS A 39 10.41 0.55 9.75
CA LYS A 39 10.23 0.76 11.20
C LYS A 39 8.79 1.09 11.56
N MET A 40 8.11 1.92 10.77
CA MET A 40 6.71 2.25 11.00
C MET A 40 5.82 1.01 10.91
N TYR A 41 5.93 0.23 9.83
CA TYR A 41 5.17 -1.01 9.66
C TYR A 41 5.50 -2.07 10.70
N ALA A 42 6.74 -2.13 11.20
CA ALA A 42 7.08 -3.04 12.30
C ALA A 42 6.30 -2.68 13.58
N ARG A 43 6.23 -1.40 13.93
CA ARG A 43 5.48 -0.94 15.12
C ARG A 43 3.98 -1.21 14.99
N VAL A 44 3.39 -0.81 13.85
CA VAL A 44 1.96 -1.05 13.59
C VAL A 44 1.64 -2.54 13.67
N ARG A 45 2.43 -3.41 13.04
CA ARG A 45 2.24 -4.87 13.13
C ARG A 45 2.32 -5.38 14.57
N CYS A 46 3.28 -4.90 15.35
CA CYS A 46 3.39 -5.28 16.76
C CYS A 46 2.16 -4.86 17.56
N ASP A 47 1.63 -3.66 17.34
CA ASP A 47 0.47 -3.16 18.10
C ASP A 47 -0.82 -3.87 17.69
N VAL A 48 -1.01 -4.13 16.39
CA VAL A 48 -2.10 -4.97 15.87
C VAL A 48 -2.03 -6.37 16.46
N ALA A 49 -0.85 -7.00 16.47
CA ALA A 49 -0.69 -8.33 17.06
C ALA A 49 -1.01 -8.35 18.56
N LYS A 50 -0.51 -7.36 19.33
CA LYS A 50 -0.81 -7.23 20.76
C LYS A 50 -2.30 -7.04 21.03
N TYR A 51 -2.99 -6.27 20.19
CA TYR A 51 -4.42 -6.03 20.34
C TYR A 51 -5.22 -7.35 20.20
N TYR A 52 -4.97 -8.10 19.13
CA TYR A 52 -5.71 -9.34 18.87
C TYR A 52 -5.32 -10.50 19.78
N LEU A 53 -4.10 -10.52 20.33
CA LEU A 53 -3.73 -11.45 21.41
C LEU A 53 -4.60 -11.25 22.66
N ARG A 54 -5.07 -10.03 22.92
CA ARG A 54 -5.97 -9.72 24.04
C ARG A 54 -7.46 -9.89 23.71
N HIS A 55 -7.82 -9.86 22.42
CA HIS A 55 -9.19 -9.90 21.94
C HIS A 55 -9.39 -10.95 20.83
N PRO A 56 -9.22 -12.25 21.15
CA PRO A 56 -9.25 -13.32 20.14
C PRO A 56 -10.60 -13.48 19.44
N LYS A 57 -11.70 -12.99 20.04
CA LYS A 57 -13.04 -13.02 19.45
C LYS A 57 -13.21 -12.06 18.28
N ASP A 58 -12.34 -11.05 18.19
CA ASP A 58 -12.42 -9.99 17.18
C ASP A 58 -11.60 -10.32 15.92
N TRP A 59 -11.14 -11.56 15.77
CA TRP A 59 -10.40 -12.03 14.60
C TRP A 59 -11.13 -11.82 13.27
N GLN A 60 -12.46 -11.74 13.30
CA GLN A 60 -13.27 -11.42 12.13
C GLN A 60 -12.94 -10.03 11.53
N GLU A 61 -12.48 -9.08 12.35
CA GLU A 61 -12.07 -7.75 11.88
C GLU A 61 -10.80 -7.81 11.02
N ILE A 62 -9.85 -8.70 11.33
CA ILE A 62 -8.66 -8.90 10.51
C ILE A 62 -9.05 -9.38 9.11
N GLN A 63 -10.07 -10.25 9.01
CA GLN A 63 -10.57 -10.71 7.71
C GLN A 63 -11.13 -9.56 6.89
N VAL A 64 -11.85 -8.64 7.53
CA VAL A 64 -12.35 -7.41 6.90
C VAL A 64 -11.18 -6.56 6.39
N ILE A 65 -10.21 -6.24 7.24
CA ILE A 65 -9.04 -5.41 6.87
C ILE A 65 -8.27 -6.05 5.72
N THR A 66 -8.02 -7.36 5.80
CA THR A 66 -7.33 -8.11 4.75
C THR A 66 -8.10 -8.04 3.43
N ARG A 67 -9.44 -8.09 3.50
CA ARG A 67 -10.28 -7.97 2.32
C ARG A 67 -10.25 -6.56 1.72
N PHE A 68 -10.25 -5.52 2.54
CA PHE A 68 -10.07 -4.14 2.05
C PHE A 68 -8.79 -3.99 1.25
N ILE A 69 -7.67 -4.50 1.77
CA ILE A 69 -6.37 -4.47 1.09
C ILE A 69 -6.47 -5.21 -0.24
N HIS A 70 -7.02 -6.42 -0.23
CA HIS A 70 -7.15 -7.25 -1.42
C HIS A 70 -8.04 -6.61 -2.51
N GLU A 71 -9.21 -6.05 -2.13
CA GLU A 71 -10.09 -5.37 -3.09
C GLU A 71 -9.42 -4.12 -3.66
N ARG A 72 -8.68 -3.36 -2.85
CA ARG A 72 -7.94 -2.18 -3.31
C ARG A 72 -6.85 -2.57 -4.31
N GLU A 73 -6.06 -3.60 -4.01
CA GLU A 73 -4.98 -4.06 -4.89
C GLU A 73 -5.52 -4.58 -6.23
N ASN A 74 -6.63 -5.30 -6.22
CA ASN A 74 -7.22 -5.85 -7.45
C ASN A 74 -7.95 -4.80 -8.32
N ARG A 75 -8.25 -3.62 -7.76
CA ARG A 75 -9.11 -2.61 -8.40
C ARG A 75 -8.41 -1.25 -8.52
N VAL A 76 -7.07 -1.25 -8.53
CA VAL A 76 -6.25 -0.03 -8.64
C VAL A 76 -6.63 0.84 -9.84
N ASP A 77 -7.04 0.22 -10.95
CA ASP A 77 -7.40 0.93 -12.19
C ASP A 77 -8.87 1.33 -12.29
N GLN A 78 -9.70 0.99 -11.29
CA GLN A 78 -11.13 1.32 -11.31
C GLN A 78 -11.35 2.78 -10.90
N ILE A 79 -11.88 3.57 -11.82
CA ILE A 79 -12.31 4.94 -11.56
C ILE A 79 -13.73 4.90 -11.01
N VAL A 80 -13.91 5.44 -9.80
CA VAL A 80 -15.18 5.54 -9.10
C VAL A 80 -15.32 6.94 -8.51
N ASP A 81 -16.54 7.46 -8.47
CA ASP A 81 -16.83 8.82 -7.98
C ASP A 81 -16.53 8.95 -6.48
N ASP A 82 -16.83 7.89 -5.71
CA ASP A 82 -16.53 7.78 -4.28
C ASP A 82 -15.80 6.46 -4.01
N LEU A 83 -14.47 6.55 -3.89
CA LEU A 83 -13.61 5.39 -3.64
C LEU A 83 -13.89 4.73 -2.29
N GLU A 84 -14.21 5.53 -1.27
CA GLU A 84 -14.45 5.01 0.07
C GLU A 84 -15.74 4.19 0.09
N ALA A 85 -16.84 4.75 -0.40
CA ALA A 85 -18.12 4.06 -0.49
C ALA A 85 -18.00 2.77 -1.32
N ALA A 86 -17.32 2.84 -2.48
CA ALA A 86 -17.10 1.69 -3.35
C ALA A 86 -16.32 0.57 -2.65
N GLN A 87 -15.27 0.90 -1.88
CA GLN A 87 -14.49 -0.08 -1.13
C GLN A 87 -15.33 -0.79 -0.07
N TYR A 88 -16.18 -0.06 0.67
CA TYR A 88 -17.10 -0.69 1.62
C TYR A 88 -18.07 -1.65 0.94
N GLU A 89 -18.61 -1.28 -0.22
CA GLU A 89 -19.51 -2.14 -1.00
C GLU A 89 -18.82 -3.41 -1.49
N TRP A 90 -17.59 -3.30 -2.01
CA TRP A 90 -16.82 -4.46 -2.47
C TRP A 90 -16.55 -5.44 -1.34
N VAL A 91 -16.16 -4.94 -0.16
CA VAL A 91 -15.87 -5.79 0.99
C VAL A 91 -17.15 -6.39 1.56
N ALA A 92 -18.25 -5.64 1.65
CA ALA A 92 -19.54 -6.16 2.11
C ALA A 92 -20.05 -7.27 1.18
N ALA A 93 -19.95 -7.08 -0.14
CA ALA A 93 -20.31 -8.08 -1.13
C ALA A 93 -19.47 -9.35 -1.01
N ALA A 94 -18.16 -9.22 -0.79
CA ALA A 94 -17.24 -10.35 -0.72
C ALA A 94 -17.30 -11.15 0.60
N THR A 95 -17.69 -10.52 1.70
CA THR A 95 -17.66 -11.13 3.04
C THR A 95 -19.03 -11.56 3.55
N GLY A 96 -20.11 -11.12 2.89
CA GLY A 96 -21.47 -11.35 3.37
C GLY A 96 -21.82 -10.58 4.65
N PHE A 97 -20.92 -9.71 5.14
CA PHE A 97 -21.23 -8.81 6.25
C PHE A 97 -22.25 -7.77 5.78
N ARG A 98 -23.34 -7.60 6.55
CA ARG A 98 -24.33 -6.54 6.27
C ARG A 98 -23.68 -5.16 6.41
N SER A 99 -23.74 -4.36 5.34
CA SER A 99 -23.21 -3.00 5.23
C SER A 99 -23.52 -2.09 6.43
N LYS A 100 -24.67 -2.29 7.10
CA LYS A 100 -25.07 -1.54 8.30
C LYS A 100 -24.05 -1.60 9.46
N LYS A 101 -23.28 -2.68 9.61
CA LYS A 101 -22.27 -2.80 10.68
C LYS A 101 -21.03 -1.95 10.41
N PHE A 102 -20.68 -1.76 9.13
CA PHE A 102 -19.55 -0.92 8.73
C PHE A 102 -19.86 0.58 8.84
N ALA A 103 -21.07 0.99 8.46
CA ALA A 103 -21.53 2.37 8.65
C ALA A 103 -21.51 2.79 10.13
N GLN A 104 -21.85 1.87 11.03
CA GLN A 104 -21.82 2.12 12.46
C GLN A 104 -20.40 2.28 13.02
N TRP A 105 -19.40 1.55 12.49
CA TRP A 105 -17.99 1.74 12.85
C TRP A 105 -17.40 3.08 12.39
N SER A 106 -17.88 3.60 11.26
CA SER A 106 -17.54 4.95 10.77
C SER A 106 -18.17 6.05 11.65
N ILE A 107 -19.42 5.86 12.10
CA ILE A 107 -20.15 6.85 12.93
C ILE A 107 -19.65 6.87 14.39
N ASP A 108 -19.35 5.72 15.00
CA ASP A 108 -18.90 5.64 16.40
C ASP A 108 -17.44 6.09 16.60
N GLY A 109 -16.72 6.44 15.53
CA GLY A 109 -15.33 6.92 15.61
C GLY A 109 -14.33 5.91 16.20
N SER A 110 -14.74 4.66 16.34
CA SER A 110 -13.95 3.59 16.97
C SER A 110 -12.83 3.07 16.06
N VAL A 111 -12.89 3.38 14.76
CA VAL A 111 -11.80 3.10 13.82
C VAL A 111 -11.55 4.35 12.98
N LYS A 112 -10.67 5.23 13.46
CA LYS A 112 -10.10 6.31 12.64
C LYS A 112 -8.85 5.77 11.97
N PHE A 113 -8.95 5.41 10.70
CA PHE A 113 -7.77 5.37 9.84
C PHE A 113 -7.39 6.83 9.57
N ARG A 114 -6.52 7.39 10.43
CA ARG A 114 -5.80 8.64 10.16
C ARG A 114 -4.51 8.32 9.43
#